data_AF-A0A958J1F7-F1
#
_entry.id   AF-A0A958J1F7-F1
#
_cell.length_a   1.000
_cell.length_b   1.000
_cell.length_c   1.000
_cell.angle_alpha   90.00
_cell.angle_beta   90.00
_cell.angle_gamma   90.00
#
_symmetry.space_group_name_H-M   'P 1'
#
loop_
_entity.id
_entity.type
_entity.pdbx_description
1 polymer ?
#
loop_
_entity_poly.entity_id
_entity_poly.type
_entity_poly.pdbx_seq_one_letter_code
_entity_poly.pdbx_strand_id
1 'polypeptide(L)'
;MTDIDWQGIGWFRLHIETDSLLINKPMGLTIMQAGESQFYLDGKLKYSFDENNNSWNGVPKLISLNGGLRHVIAMRYSNPSVQKFKNAGFYSGFILRLGKMSQMVEQKIQSLGNLTRYQMFLTALPFAIGLLHLILFLFYPASKQNLFFAFFLFSYAVAIYYDYQILLSTDIGQQLFSFRMHCAAIPFWILFQLRFVYSLFYEKSPKHFWFILLLAVGLSAFIIYKPNENFDYFSMLYLVLFLELYRVIRIAIFTKKDGALIIGFAFLFLAVFGILDTLMDAGIIVAFREMENPYAFGSIGFIIAMSVYLSRDIARTNQKIVEQEMEQKLLEMENDRQSKELEDARQLQLSMLPKKLPQHPNLEIAVFMKTATEVGG
;
A
#
# COMPACT_ATOMS: atom_id res chain seq x y z
N MET A 1 12.92 -23.65 25.00
CA MET A 1 12.54 -24.98 25.53
C MET A 1 12.09 -25.81 24.36
N THR A 2 12.92 -26.77 23.97
CA THR A 2 12.69 -27.80 22.96
C THR A 2 11.58 -28.75 23.39
N ASP A 3 10.84 -29.27 22.41
CA ASP A 3 9.62 -30.08 22.52
C ASP A 3 9.52 -30.95 23.79
N ILE A 4 8.71 -30.48 24.74
CA ILE A 4 8.07 -31.34 25.74
C ILE A 4 6.80 -31.85 25.06
N ASP A 5 6.53 -33.16 25.15
CA ASP A 5 5.28 -33.84 24.79
C ASP A 5 4.09 -33.32 25.63
N TRP A 6 3.81 -32.03 25.50
CA TRP A 6 2.72 -31.36 26.17
C TRP A 6 1.45 -31.66 25.39
N GLN A 7 0.62 -32.56 25.93
CA GLN A 7 -0.68 -32.97 25.39
C GLN A 7 -1.75 -31.87 25.49
N GLY A 8 -1.34 -30.60 25.54
CA GLY A 8 -2.22 -29.46 25.60
C GLY A 8 -2.79 -29.15 26.99
N ILE A 9 -2.55 -29.93 28.04
CA ILE A 9 -3.13 -29.69 29.38
C ILE A 9 -2.04 -29.54 30.44
N GLY A 10 -2.14 -28.52 31.30
CA GLY A 10 -1.17 -28.28 32.38
C GLY A 10 -1.70 -27.44 33.53
N TRP A 11 -1.07 -27.60 34.70
CA TRP A 11 -1.27 -26.74 35.86
C TRP A 11 -0.03 -25.89 36.10
N PHE A 12 -0.24 -24.58 36.18
CA PHE A 12 0.79 -23.59 36.43
C PHE A 12 0.50 -22.93 37.77
N ARG A 13 1.52 -22.80 38.62
CA ARG A 13 1.39 -22.18 39.95
C ARG A 13 2.48 -21.15 40.12
N LEU A 14 2.11 -19.98 40.61
CA LEU A 14 3.01 -18.90 40.95
C LEU A 14 2.72 -18.45 42.38
N HIS A 15 3.74 -18.51 43.22
CA HIS A 15 3.70 -17.97 44.57
C HIS A 15 4.15 -16.52 44.50
N ILE A 16 3.34 -15.61 45.00
CA ILE A 16 3.65 -14.18 45.03
C ILE A 16 3.59 -13.67 46.47
N GLU A 17 4.47 -12.72 46.77
CA GLU A 17 4.42 -11.93 48.00
C GLU A 17 4.04 -10.50 47.64
N THR A 18 3.02 -9.97 48.29
CA THR A 18 2.42 -8.66 48.03
C THR A 18 2.82 -7.68 49.10
N ASP A 19 3.13 -6.45 48.70
CA ASP A 19 3.31 -5.35 49.64
C ASP A 19 1.99 -5.10 50.39
N SER A 20 2.09 -4.82 51.69
CA SER A 20 0.97 -4.41 52.53
C SER A 20 0.14 -3.26 51.95
N LEU A 21 0.75 -2.36 51.17
CA LEU A 21 0.07 -1.25 50.49
C LEU A 21 -0.89 -1.69 49.38
N LEU A 22 -0.72 -2.91 48.85
CA LEU A 22 -1.53 -3.49 47.78
C LEU A 22 -2.67 -4.38 48.30
N ILE A 23 -2.70 -4.68 49.60
CA ILE A 23 -3.76 -5.47 50.22
C ILE A 23 -5.10 -4.76 50.06
N ASN A 24 -6.13 -5.51 49.64
CA ASN A 24 -7.48 -5.01 49.39
C ASN A 24 -7.58 -3.87 48.35
N LYS A 25 -6.51 -3.61 47.57
CA LYS A 25 -6.57 -2.66 46.46
C LYS A 25 -7.12 -3.36 45.19
N PRO A 26 -7.86 -2.64 44.34
CA PRO A 26 -8.33 -3.19 43.06
C PRO A 26 -7.14 -3.40 42.12
N MET A 27 -6.82 -4.67 41.90
CA MET A 27 -5.78 -5.11 40.98
C MET A 27 -6.43 -5.57 39.67
N GLY A 28 -5.72 -5.38 38.57
CA GLY A 28 -6.11 -5.86 37.25
C GLY A 28 -5.35 -7.14 36.92
N LEU A 29 -6.05 -8.06 36.27
CA LEU A 29 -5.51 -9.27 35.68
C LEU A 29 -5.86 -9.29 34.20
N THR A 30 -4.86 -9.39 33.34
CA THR A 30 -5.09 -9.69 31.92
C THR A 30 -4.53 -11.05 31.58
N ILE A 31 -5.31 -11.80 30.82
CA ILE A 31 -4.96 -13.12 30.32
C ILE A 31 -5.13 -13.07 28.81
N MET A 32 -4.06 -13.39 28.09
CA MET A 32 -4.06 -13.63 26.63
C MET A 32 -3.74 -15.11 26.43
N GLN A 33 -4.59 -15.87 25.74
CA GLN A 33 -4.44 -17.33 25.68
C GLN A 33 -5.09 -17.99 24.46
N ALA A 34 -4.48 -19.05 23.93
CA ALA A 34 -4.95 -19.72 22.71
C ALA A 34 -5.85 -20.94 22.99
N GLY A 35 -6.28 -21.11 24.23
CA GLY A 35 -7.00 -22.30 24.68
C GLY A 35 -7.86 -21.98 25.89
N GLU A 36 -8.43 -22.99 26.51
CA GLU A 36 -9.28 -22.86 27.69
C GLU A 36 -8.43 -22.71 28.95
N SER A 37 -8.95 -21.95 29.92
CA SER A 37 -8.28 -21.85 31.21
C SER A 37 -9.21 -21.63 32.39
N GLN A 38 -8.73 -22.05 33.55
CA GLN A 38 -9.37 -21.78 34.83
C GLN A 38 -8.33 -21.11 35.72
N PHE A 39 -8.65 -19.89 36.16
CA PHE A 39 -7.78 -19.07 37.00
C PHE A 39 -8.26 -19.10 38.44
N TYR A 40 -7.35 -19.46 39.33
CA TYR A 40 -7.55 -19.60 40.76
C TYR A 40 -6.63 -18.64 41.52
N LEU A 41 -7.18 -18.04 42.57
CA LEU A 41 -6.44 -17.23 43.53
C LEU A 41 -6.67 -17.81 44.92
N ASP A 42 -5.59 -18.19 45.60
CA ASP A 42 -5.60 -18.80 46.94
C ASP A 42 -6.55 -20.01 47.02
N GLY A 43 -6.49 -20.85 46.00
CA GLY A 43 -7.31 -22.06 45.87
C GLY A 43 -8.76 -21.82 45.44
N LYS A 44 -9.22 -20.57 45.34
CA LYS A 44 -10.59 -20.23 44.92
C LYS A 44 -10.63 -19.91 43.43
N LEU A 45 -11.52 -20.57 42.69
CA LEU A 45 -11.78 -20.25 41.27
C LEU A 45 -12.32 -18.81 41.17
N LYS A 46 -11.70 -17.98 40.33
CA LYS A 46 -12.13 -16.60 40.07
C LYS A 46 -12.67 -16.41 38.66
N TYR A 47 -12.02 -17.01 37.67
CA TYR A 47 -12.41 -16.91 36.27
C TYR A 47 -12.27 -18.26 35.57
N SER A 48 -13.18 -18.52 34.63
CA SER A 48 -13.14 -19.65 33.71
C SER A 48 -13.33 -19.10 32.31
N PHE A 49 -12.48 -19.56 31.40
CA PHE A 49 -12.46 -19.18 29.99
C PHE A 49 -12.51 -20.46 29.17
N ASP A 50 -13.48 -20.54 28.28
CA ASP A 50 -13.62 -21.60 27.29
C ASP A 50 -13.22 -21.08 25.89
N GLU A 51 -13.22 -21.94 24.88
CA GLU A 51 -12.88 -21.54 23.50
C GLU A 51 -13.77 -20.41 22.95
N ASN A 52 -15.02 -20.28 23.42
CA ASN A 52 -16.01 -19.33 22.90
C ASN A 52 -15.99 -17.97 23.61
N ASN A 53 -15.44 -17.91 24.83
CA ASN A 53 -15.37 -16.73 25.68
C ASN A 53 -13.92 -16.33 25.97
N ASN A 54 -13.01 -16.78 25.11
CA ASN A 54 -11.59 -16.57 25.24
C ASN A 54 -11.21 -15.11 25.02
N SER A 55 -10.52 -14.55 26.02
CA SER A 55 -9.99 -13.20 26.00
C SER A 55 -8.66 -13.19 25.24
N TRP A 56 -8.71 -13.15 23.91
CA TRP A 56 -7.48 -12.98 23.13
C TRP A 56 -6.91 -11.56 23.30
N ASN A 57 -7.79 -10.58 23.52
CA ASN A 57 -7.41 -9.17 23.67
C ASN A 57 -7.15 -8.69 25.11
N GLY A 58 -7.12 -9.60 26.09
CA GLY A 58 -6.65 -9.29 27.45
C GLY A 58 -7.41 -8.13 28.09
N VAL A 59 -8.75 -8.17 28.10
CA VAL A 59 -9.54 -7.16 28.81
C VAL A 59 -9.24 -7.28 30.31
N PRO A 60 -8.79 -6.21 30.99
CA PRO A 60 -8.47 -6.28 32.42
C PRO A 60 -9.67 -6.76 33.24
N LYS A 61 -9.47 -7.81 34.02
CA LYS A 61 -10.42 -8.35 34.98
C LYS A 61 -10.04 -7.93 36.39
N LEU A 62 -11.03 -7.56 37.19
CA LEU A 62 -10.82 -7.08 38.56
C LEU A 62 -10.51 -8.22 39.52
N ILE A 63 -9.34 -8.18 40.14
CA ILE A 63 -8.95 -9.08 41.21
C ILE A 63 -8.60 -8.30 42.48
N SER A 64 -8.77 -8.93 43.63
CA SER A 64 -8.40 -8.36 44.93
C SER A 64 -7.57 -9.38 45.70
N LEU A 65 -6.38 -8.96 46.11
CA LEU A 65 -5.43 -9.75 46.90
C LEU A 65 -5.79 -9.55 48.37
N ASN A 66 -6.58 -10.48 48.90
CA ASN A 66 -7.20 -10.39 50.22
C ASN A 66 -6.60 -11.45 51.15
N GLY A 67 -6.42 -11.12 52.43
CA GLY A 67 -6.16 -12.13 53.47
C GLY A 67 -4.69 -12.47 53.74
N GLY A 68 -3.73 -11.64 53.33
CA GLY A 68 -2.33 -11.78 53.73
C GLY A 68 -1.34 -11.11 52.78
N LEU A 69 -0.05 -11.34 53.03
CA LEU A 69 1.05 -10.94 52.15
C LEU A 69 1.42 -12.03 51.14
N ARG A 70 1.00 -13.28 51.35
CA ARG A 70 1.38 -14.40 50.48
C ARG A 70 0.16 -14.93 49.76
N HIS A 71 0.24 -14.97 48.44
CA HIS A 71 -0.83 -15.48 47.59
C HIS A 71 -0.32 -16.55 46.63
N VAL A 72 -1.21 -17.46 46.26
CA VAL A 72 -0.95 -18.47 45.24
C VAL A 72 -1.88 -18.24 44.07
N ILE A 73 -1.29 -17.88 42.94
CA ILE A 73 -1.97 -17.86 41.66
C ILE A 73 -1.81 -19.24 41.04
N ALA A 74 -2.92 -19.87 40.68
CA ALA A 74 -2.90 -21.12 39.94
C ALA A 74 -3.75 -21.02 38.67
N MET A 75 -3.25 -21.59 37.58
CA MET A 75 -3.93 -21.64 36.29
C MET A 75 -3.92 -23.06 35.78
N ARG A 76 -5.11 -23.61 35.54
CA ARG A 76 -5.27 -24.80 34.71
C ARG A 76 -5.43 -24.32 33.27
N TYR A 77 -4.59 -24.78 32.37
CA TYR A 77 -4.63 -24.43 30.96
C TYR A 77 -4.83 -25.69 30.10
N SER A 78 -5.68 -25.60 29.09
CA SER A 78 -5.98 -26.67 28.14
C SER A 78 -6.04 -26.09 26.72
N ASN A 79 -5.29 -26.62 25.76
CA ASN A 79 -5.35 -26.23 24.36
C ASN A 79 -5.45 -27.48 23.46
N PRO A 80 -6.68 -27.98 23.20
CA PRO A 80 -6.87 -29.11 22.30
C PRO A 80 -6.52 -28.75 20.84
N SER A 81 -6.56 -27.46 20.50
CA SER A 81 -6.31 -26.92 19.17
C SER A 81 -4.85 -26.48 18.95
N VAL A 82 -3.89 -26.94 19.76
CA VAL A 82 -2.48 -26.47 19.75
C VAL A 82 -1.85 -26.52 18.36
N GLN A 83 -2.13 -27.56 17.57
CA GLN A 83 -1.57 -27.70 16.23
C GLN A 83 -2.12 -26.65 15.25
N LYS A 84 -3.39 -26.27 15.39
CA LYS A 84 -4.01 -25.20 14.58
C LYS A 84 -3.30 -23.86 14.83
N PHE A 85 -2.94 -23.58 16.07
CA PHE A 85 -2.17 -22.38 16.46
C PHE A 85 -0.76 -22.39 15.92
N LYS A 86 -0.03 -23.50 16.12
CA LYS A 86 1.33 -23.68 15.57
C LYS A 86 1.36 -23.54 14.05
N ASN A 87 0.42 -24.16 13.33
CA ASN A 87 0.32 -24.07 11.86
C ASN A 87 -0.01 -22.66 11.37
N ALA A 88 -0.67 -21.87 12.21
CA ALA A 88 -1.01 -20.49 11.91
C ALA A 88 0.07 -19.48 12.37
N GLY A 89 1.11 -19.93 13.07
CA GLY A 89 2.19 -19.06 13.55
C GLY A 89 1.84 -18.27 14.81
N PHE A 90 0.74 -18.60 15.46
CA PHE A 90 0.31 -17.95 16.69
C PHE A 90 0.86 -18.65 17.93
N TYR A 91 1.12 -17.85 18.96
CA TYR A 91 1.51 -18.36 20.27
C TYR A 91 0.40 -19.26 20.83
N SER A 92 0.73 -20.52 21.13
CA SER A 92 -0.22 -21.54 21.55
C SER A 92 -0.34 -21.70 23.07
N GLY A 93 0.27 -20.79 23.83
CA GLY A 93 0.27 -20.79 25.29
C GLY A 93 -0.64 -19.70 25.88
N PHE A 94 -0.28 -19.23 27.07
CA PHE A 94 -0.90 -18.07 27.68
C PHE A 94 0.14 -17.05 28.18
N ILE A 95 -0.28 -15.79 28.28
CA ILE A 95 0.44 -14.70 28.92
C ILE A 95 -0.47 -14.12 29.98
N LEU A 96 0.05 -13.98 31.19
CA LEU A 96 -0.65 -13.41 32.33
C LEU A 96 0.07 -12.13 32.74
N ARG A 97 -0.67 -11.02 32.86
CA ARG A 97 -0.15 -9.76 33.39
C ARG A 97 -0.99 -9.30 34.57
N LEU A 98 -0.30 -8.90 35.64
CA LEU A 98 -0.87 -8.39 36.87
C LEU A 98 -0.45 -6.93 37.02
N GLY A 99 -1.37 -6.06 37.42
CA GLY A 99 -1.05 -4.64 37.59
C GLY A 99 -2.14 -3.87 38.32
N LYS A 100 -1.99 -2.55 38.44
CA LYS A 100 -3.06 -1.69 38.98
C LYS A 100 -4.19 -1.60 37.97
N MET A 101 -5.43 -1.81 38.42
CA MET A 101 -6.59 -1.86 37.52
C MET A 101 -6.74 -0.57 36.69
N SER A 102 -6.61 0.60 37.32
CA SER A 102 -6.72 1.90 36.63
C SER A 102 -5.69 2.07 35.51
N GLN A 103 -4.42 1.76 35.79
CA GLN A 103 -3.34 1.87 34.82
C GLN A 103 -3.53 0.91 33.64
N MET A 104 -3.94 -0.33 33.91
CA MET A 104 -4.17 -1.32 32.85
C MET A 104 -5.35 -0.92 31.95
N VAL A 105 -6.43 -0.39 32.52
CA VAL A 105 -7.58 0.12 31.76
C VAL A 105 -7.19 1.33 30.93
N GLU A 106 -6.49 2.29 31.52
CA GLU A 106 -6.04 3.51 30.82
C GLU A 106 -5.11 3.17 29.64
N GLN A 107 -4.10 2.32 29.87
CA GLN A 107 -3.19 1.85 28.82
C GLN A 107 -3.94 1.13 27.69
N LYS A 108 -4.93 0.27 28.02
CA LYS A 108 -5.71 -0.45 27.01
C LYS A 108 -6.58 0.51 26.19
N ILE A 109 -7.23 1.49 26.83
CA ILE A 109 -8.04 2.50 26.14
C ILE A 109 -7.18 3.34 25.20
N GLN A 110 -6.01 3.80 25.67
CA GLN A 110 -5.08 4.60 24.86
C GLN A 110 -4.55 3.79 23.67
N SER A 111 -4.09 2.55 23.90
CA SER A 111 -3.59 1.65 22.85
C SER A 111 -4.66 1.35 21.80
N LEU A 112 -5.87 0.95 22.21
CA LEU A 112 -6.97 0.71 21.26
C LEU A 112 -7.37 1.97 20.49
N GLY A 113 -7.39 3.12 21.17
CA GLY A 113 -7.67 4.41 20.56
C GLY A 113 -6.65 4.78 19.49
N ASN A 114 -5.35 4.64 19.80
CA ASN A 114 -4.25 4.86 18.84
C ASN A 114 -4.35 3.91 17.65
N LEU A 115 -4.46 2.61 17.91
CA LEU A 115 -4.53 1.56 16.90
C LEU A 115 -5.71 1.79 15.93
N THR A 116 -6.88 2.11 16.47
CA THR A 116 -8.07 2.41 15.66
C THR A 116 -7.91 3.69 14.84
N ARG A 117 -7.34 4.76 15.43
CA ARG A 117 -7.08 6.02 14.70
C ARG A 117 -6.11 5.80 13.54
N TYR A 118 -5.00 5.09 13.78
CA TYR A 118 -4.03 4.80 12.74
C TYR A 118 -4.62 3.91 11.65
N GLN A 119 -5.37 2.86 12.01
CA GLN A 119 -6.07 2.02 11.03
C GLN A 119 -6.98 2.86 10.12
N MET A 120 -7.84 3.70 10.72
CA MET A 120 -8.77 4.55 9.95
C MET A 120 -8.01 5.44 8.98
N PHE A 121 -6.97 6.14 9.45
CA PHE A 121 -6.19 7.04 8.61
C PHE A 121 -5.43 6.29 7.50
N LEU A 122 -4.66 5.26 7.87
CA LEU A 122 -3.79 4.51 6.97
C LEU A 122 -4.55 3.64 5.98
N THR A 123 -5.81 3.30 6.25
CA THR A 123 -6.69 2.59 5.31
C THR A 123 -7.47 3.57 4.42
N ALA A 124 -8.12 4.58 5.02
CA ALA A 124 -9.03 5.46 4.31
C ALA A 124 -8.29 6.40 3.35
N LEU A 125 -7.10 6.89 3.72
CA LEU A 125 -6.33 7.80 2.87
C LEU A 125 -5.92 7.14 1.53
N PRO A 126 -5.24 5.98 1.51
CA PRO A 126 -4.96 5.28 0.26
C PRO A 126 -6.23 4.89 -0.50
N PHE A 127 -7.29 4.47 0.19
CA PHE A 127 -8.54 4.13 -0.46
C PHE A 127 -9.15 5.33 -1.20
N ALA A 128 -9.20 6.50 -0.55
CA ALA A 128 -9.71 7.72 -1.16
C ALA A 128 -8.85 8.19 -2.34
N ILE A 129 -7.52 8.16 -2.21
CA ILE A 129 -6.60 8.48 -3.31
C ILE A 129 -6.77 7.44 -4.43
N GLY A 130 -6.94 6.16 -4.10
CA GLY A 130 -7.16 5.09 -5.08
C GLY A 130 -8.45 5.31 -5.87
N LEU A 131 -9.52 5.72 -5.19
CA LEU A 131 -10.78 6.08 -5.83
C LEU A 131 -10.62 7.28 -6.77
N LEU A 132 -9.89 8.32 -6.35
CA LEU A 132 -9.57 9.46 -7.19
C LEU A 132 -8.85 9.02 -8.48
N HIS A 133 -7.81 8.20 -8.36
CA HIS A 133 -7.07 7.73 -9.53
C HIS A 133 -7.89 6.78 -10.42
N LEU A 134 -8.77 5.96 -9.84
CA LEU A 134 -9.71 5.16 -10.62
C LEU A 134 -10.65 6.06 -11.43
N ILE A 135 -11.20 7.12 -10.83
CA ILE A 135 -12.05 8.10 -11.51
C ILE A 135 -11.28 8.82 -12.62
N LEU A 136 -10.05 9.28 -12.36
CA LEU A 136 -9.19 9.89 -13.37
C LEU A 136 -8.94 8.95 -14.56
N PHE A 137 -8.76 7.65 -14.30
CA PHE A 137 -8.66 6.65 -15.36
C PHE A 137 -9.97 6.49 -16.15
N LEU A 138 -11.14 6.49 -15.49
CA LEU A 138 -12.42 6.39 -16.17
C LEU A 138 -12.67 7.57 -17.12
N PHE A 139 -12.26 8.78 -16.73
CA PHE A 139 -12.35 9.96 -17.60
C PHE A 139 -11.29 9.98 -18.70
N TYR A 140 -10.09 9.44 -18.44
CA TYR A 140 -9.00 9.41 -19.41
C TYR A 140 -8.29 8.04 -19.45
N PRO A 141 -8.88 7.02 -20.10
CA PRO A 141 -8.35 5.66 -20.12
C PRO A 141 -6.98 5.49 -20.80
N ALA A 142 -6.55 6.51 -21.57
CA ALA A 142 -5.22 6.55 -22.17
C ALA A 142 -4.11 6.59 -21.11
N SER A 143 -4.34 7.24 -19.96
CA SER A 143 -3.38 7.24 -18.85
C SER A 143 -3.55 6.01 -17.95
N LYS A 144 -3.06 4.87 -18.44
CA LYS A 144 -3.13 3.57 -17.73
C LYS A 144 -2.40 3.58 -16.38
N GLN A 145 -1.51 4.53 -16.16
CA GLN A 145 -0.77 4.71 -14.90
C GLN A 145 -1.73 4.93 -13.73
N ASN A 146 -2.81 5.70 -13.94
CA ASN A 146 -3.84 5.94 -12.93
C ASN A 146 -4.56 4.65 -12.50
N LEU A 147 -4.86 3.75 -13.45
CA LEU A 147 -5.49 2.46 -13.13
C LEU A 147 -4.58 1.59 -12.25
N PHE A 148 -3.31 1.46 -12.63
CA PHE A 148 -2.38 0.61 -11.86
C PHE A 148 -2.05 1.21 -10.50
N PHE A 149 -1.98 2.54 -10.41
CA PHE A 149 -1.81 3.22 -9.13
C PHE A 149 -3.04 3.02 -8.23
N ALA A 150 -4.25 3.08 -8.78
CA ALA A 150 -5.47 2.77 -8.03
C ALA A 150 -5.48 1.32 -7.49
N PHE A 151 -5.12 0.33 -8.31
CA PHE A 151 -5.03 -1.07 -7.85
C PHE A 151 -3.96 -1.27 -6.77
N PHE A 152 -2.81 -0.60 -6.90
CA PHE A 152 -1.79 -0.55 -5.85
C PHE A 152 -2.36 0.01 -4.55
N LEU A 153 -3.08 1.13 -4.60
CA LEU A 153 -3.64 1.78 -3.43
C LEU A 153 -4.76 0.96 -2.77
N PHE A 154 -5.63 0.32 -3.54
CA PHE A 154 -6.68 -0.54 -2.99
C PHE A 154 -6.12 -1.81 -2.35
N SER A 155 -5.16 -2.46 -3.01
CA SER A 155 -4.51 -3.64 -2.44
C SER A 155 -3.70 -3.30 -1.17
N TYR A 156 -3.03 -2.14 -1.14
CA TYR A 156 -2.42 -1.61 0.08
C TYR A 156 -3.46 -1.38 1.18
N ALA A 157 -4.57 -0.69 0.87
CA ALA A 157 -5.63 -0.42 1.83
C ALA A 157 -6.22 -1.71 2.44
N VAL A 158 -6.40 -2.75 1.62
CA VAL A 158 -6.85 -4.06 2.09
C VAL A 158 -5.79 -4.71 3.00
N ALA A 159 -4.52 -4.70 2.59
CA ALA A 159 -3.43 -5.30 3.37
C ALA A 159 -3.29 -4.62 4.74
N ILE A 160 -3.21 -3.28 4.78
CA ILE A 160 -3.04 -2.53 6.02
C ILE A 160 -4.29 -2.63 6.92
N TYR A 161 -5.49 -2.64 6.34
CA TYR A 161 -6.72 -2.81 7.12
C TYR A 161 -6.69 -4.13 7.90
N TYR A 162 -6.38 -5.23 7.22
CA TYR A 162 -6.33 -6.55 7.85
C TYR A 162 -5.16 -6.70 8.82
N ASP A 163 -4.04 -6.02 8.59
CA ASP A 163 -2.92 -5.96 9.54
C ASP A 163 -3.39 -5.40 10.90
N TYR A 164 -4.02 -4.23 10.88
CA TYR A 164 -4.61 -3.64 12.09
C TYR A 164 -5.74 -4.49 12.68
N GLN A 165 -6.53 -5.19 11.86
CA GLN A 165 -7.56 -6.11 12.37
C GLN A 165 -6.95 -7.29 13.14
N ILE A 166 -5.73 -7.74 12.82
CA ILE A 166 -5.04 -8.77 13.62
C ILE A 166 -4.87 -8.27 15.07
N LEU A 167 -4.46 -7.01 15.23
CA LEU A 167 -4.19 -6.42 16.54
C LEU A 167 -5.48 -6.01 17.29
N LEU A 168 -6.54 -5.66 16.56
CA LEU A 168 -7.84 -5.25 17.12
C LEU A 168 -8.78 -6.42 17.43
N SER A 169 -8.58 -7.59 16.82
CA SER A 169 -9.48 -8.75 16.97
C SER A 169 -9.50 -9.27 18.40
N THR A 170 -10.70 -9.33 19.00
CA THR A 170 -10.90 -9.91 20.34
C THR A 170 -11.10 -11.41 20.32
N ASP A 171 -11.54 -11.92 19.16
CA ASP A 171 -11.75 -13.33 18.88
C ASP A 171 -10.59 -13.89 18.06
N ILE A 172 -10.26 -15.15 18.36
CA ILE A 172 -9.12 -15.83 17.78
C ILE A 172 -9.39 -16.32 16.35
N GLY A 173 -10.65 -16.69 16.06
CA GLY A 173 -11.10 -17.00 14.71
C GLY A 173 -11.00 -15.78 13.81
N GLN A 174 -11.47 -14.63 14.29
CA GLN A 174 -11.37 -13.35 13.59
C GLN A 174 -9.90 -12.93 13.37
N GLN A 175 -9.03 -13.07 14.38
CA GLN A 175 -7.62 -12.75 14.20
C GLN A 175 -6.97 -13.62 13.13
N LEU A 176 -7.21 -14.94 13.18
CA LEU A 176 -6.66 -15.87 12.19
C LEU A 176 -7.17 -15.57 10.78
N PHE A 177 -8.46 -15.23 10.65
CA PHE A 177 -9.03 -14.80 9.38
C PHE A 177 -8.34 -13.53 8.88
N SER A 178 -8.23 -12.50 9.72
CA SER A 178 -7.56 -11.25 9.39
C SER A 178 -6.10 -11.47 8.97
N PHE A 179 -5.37 -12.33 9.66
CA PHE A 179 -4.00 -12.69 9.29
C PHE A 179 -3.91 -13.35 7.92
N ARG A 180 -4.78 -14.33 7.63
CA ARG A 180 -4.84 -14.97 6.31
C ARG A 180 -5.15 -13.97 5.19
N MET A 181 -6.08 -13.05 5.44
CA MET A 181 -6.45 -12.02 4.46
C MET A 181 -5.31 -11.02 4.25
N HIS A 182 -4.61 -10.63 5.31
CA HIS A 182 -3.41 -9.80 5.22
C HIS A 182 -2.31 -10.48 4.38
N CYS A 183 -1.96 -11.72 4.71
CA CYS A 183 -1.00 -12.52 3.94
C CYS A 183 -1.40 -12.68 2.47
N ALA A 184 -2.69 -12.87 2.19
CA ALA A 184 -3.20 -12.98 0.82
C ALA A 184 -3.11 -11.67 0.05
N ALA A 185 -3.24 -10.51 0.73
CA ALA A 185 -3.28 -9.19 0.10
C ALA A 185 -1.89 -8.64 -0.25
N ILE A 186 -0.87 -8.91 0.55
CA ILE A 186 0.49 -8.37 0.36
C ILE A 186 1.09 -8.66 -1.04
N PRO A 187 1.01 -9.87 -1.62
CA PRO A 187 1.56 -10.13 -2.94
C PRO A 187 0.92 -9.28 -4.01
N PHE A 188 -0.40 -9.08 -3.94
CA PHE A 188 -1.12 -8.21 -4.85
C PHE A 188 -0.71 -6.75 -4.67
N TRP A 189 -0.51 -6.30 -3.43
CA TRP A 189 -0.01 -4.95 -3.14
C TRP A 189 1.30 -4.64 -3.87
N ILE A 190 2.31 -5.49 -3.70
CA ILE A 190 3.63 -5.27 -4.31
C ILE A 190 3.58 -5.55 -5.82
N LEU A 191 2.80 -6.52 -6.26
CA LEU A 191 2.64 -6.82 -7.68
C LEU A 191 2.00 -5.65 -8.42
N PHE A 192 0.97 -5.03 -7.86
CA PHE A 192 0.35 -3.84 -8.45
C PHE A 192 1.27 -2.62 -8.36
N GLN A 193 2.10 -2.50 -7.31
CA GLN A 193 3.17 -1.51 -7.27
C GLN A 193 4.16 -1.69 -8.43
N LEU A 194 4.63 -2.92 -8.66
CA LEU A 194 5.52 -3.25 -9.77
C LEU A 194 4.86 -2.99 -11.12
N ARG A 195 3.58 -3.36 -11.26
CA ARG A 195 2.82 -3.11 -12.49
C ARG A 195 2.64 -1.62 -12.77
N PHE A 196 2.45 -0.82 -11.72
CA PHE A 196 2.41 0.63 -11.79
C PHE A 196 3.77 1.18 -12.22
N VAL A 197 4.87 0.81 -11.58
CA VAL A 197 6.22 1.25 -11.95
C VAL A 197 6.57 0.87 -13.39
N TYR A 198 6.17 -0.31 -13.85
CA TYR A 198 6.33 -0.68 -15.26
C TYR A 198 5.60 0.27 -16.21
N SER A 199 4.41 0.73 -15.85
CA SER A 199 3.64 1.69 -16.68
C SER A 199 4.27 3.08 -16.76
N LEU A 200 5.22 3.40 -15.88
CA LEU A 200 5.96 4.67 -15.91
C LEU A 200 7.15 4.63 -16.87
N PHE A 201 7.81 3.46 -16.99
CA PHE A 201 9.11 3.37 -17.70
C PHE A 201 9.10 2.49 -18.96
N TYR A 202 8.09 1.63 -19.13
CA TYR A 202 7.99 0.70 -20.25
C TYR A 202 6.67 0.88 -21.02
N GLU A 203 6.74 0.80 -22.35
CA GLU A 203 5.55 0.80 -23.21
C GLU A 203 4.72 -0.49 -23.04
N LYS A 204 5.40 -1.63 -22.86
CA LYS A 204 4.79 -2.94 -22.64
C LYS A 204 5.40 -3.58 -21.40
N SER A 205 4.58 -4.25 -20.60
CA SER A 205 5.07 -5.00 -19.44
C SER A 205 6.04 -6.10 -19.90
N PRO A 206 7.17 -6.29 -19.21
CA PRO A 206 8.10 -7.37 -19.52
C PRO A 206 7.43 -8.74 -19.48
N LYS A 207 7.82 -9.68 -20.35
CA LYS A 207 7.16 -11.00 -20.46
C LYS A 207 7.19 -11.81 -19.16
N HIS A 208 8.30 -11.71 -18.41
CA HIS A 208 8.45 -12.41 -17.12
C HIS A 208 7.52 -11.89 -16.03
N PHE A 209 6.93 -10.70 -16.18
CA PHE A 209 5.89 -10.21 -15.26
C PHE A 209 4.70 -11.18 -15.17
N TRP A 210 4.29 -11.77 -16.29
CA TRP A 210 3.16 -12.70 -16.30
C TRP A 210 3.47 -14.00 -15.56
N PHE A 211 4.73 -14.44 -15.60
CA PHE A 211 5.19 -15.57 -14.78
C PHE A 211 5.20 -15.21 -13.29
N ILE A 212 5.68 -14.01 -12.93
CA ILE A 212 5.63 -13.49 -11.56
C ILE A 212 4.19 -13.40 -11.05
N LEU A 213 3.25 -12.95 -11.90
CA LEU A 213 1.83 -12.89 -11.57
C LEU A 213 1.24 -14.27 -11.29
N LEU A 214 1.52 -15.24 -12.15
CA LEU A 214 1.08 -16.62 -11.95
C LEU A 214 1.61 -17.17 -10.62
N LEU A 215 2.90 -16.96 -10.35
CA LEU A 215 3.57 -17.38 -9.12
C LEU A 215 2.94 -16.71 -7.89
N ALA A 216 2.70 -15.40 -7.94
CA ALA A 216 2.08 -14.64 -6.86
C ALA A 216 0.67 -15.15 -6.55
N VAL A 217 -0.16 -15.38 -7.58
CA VAL A 217 -1.52 -15.92 -7.40
C VAL A 217 -1.48 -17.33 -6.79
N GLY A 218 -0.60 -18.20 -7.30
CA GLY A 218 -0.46 -19.57 -6.79
C GLY A 218 0.01 -19.61 -5.33
N LEU A 219 1.03 -18.82 -4.99
CA LEU A 219 1.55 -18.74 -3.63
C LEU A 219 0.55 -18.07 -2.67
N SER A 220 -0.20 -17.06 -3.11
CA SER A 220 -1.29 -16.46 -2.34
C SER A 220 -2.40 -17.47 -2.02
N ALA A 221 -2.74 -18.38 -2.93
CA ALA A 221 -3.70 -19.45 -2.63
C ALA A 221 -3.14 -20.45 -1.60
N PHE A 222 -1.84 -20.73 -1.68
CA PHE A 222 -1.17 -21.68 -0.79
C PHE A 222 -0.98 -21.14 0.64
N ILE A 223 -0.69 -19.84 0.81
CA ILE A 223 -0.50 -19.22 2.12
C ILE A 223 -1.79 -19.16 2.95
N ILE A 224 -2.95 -18.99 2.31
CA ILE A 224 -4.26 -18.96 3.01
C ILE A 224 -4.51 -20.28 3.75
N TYR A 225 -4.04 -21.41 3.22
CA TYR A 225 -4.25 -22.72 3.82
C TYR A 225 -3.38 -22.95 5.06
N LYS A 226 -2.07 -22.64 4.97
CA LYS A 226 -1.09 -22.81 6.05
C LYS A 226 -0.07 -21.67 6.09
N PRO A 227 -0.41 -20.53 6.73
CA PRO A 227 0.42 -19.33 6.66
C PRO A 227 1.85 -19.51 7.19
N ASN A 228 2.02 -20.22 8.31
CA ASN A 228 3.31 -20.34 8.99
C ASN A 228 4.28 -21.27 8.25
N GLU A 229 3.81 -22.45 7.84
CA GLU A 229 4.62 -23.41 7.06
C GLU A 229 5.02 -22.82 5.70
N ASN A 230 4.23 -21.90 5.16
CA ASN A 230 4.43 -21.34 3.83
C ASN A 230 5.09 -19.94 3.84
N PHE A 231 5.41 -19.42 5.02
CA PHE A 231 5.94 -18.06 5.20
C PHE A 231 7.28 -17.86 4.48
N ASP A 232 8.13 -18.88 4.42
CA ASP A 232 9.44 -18.80 3.76
C ASP A 232 9.30 -18.62 2.24
N TYR A 233 8.42 -19.39 1.59
CA TYR A 233 8.17 -19.26 0.14
C TYR A 233 7.65 -17.87 -0.23
N PHE A 234 6.81 -17.32 0.65
CA PHE A 234 6.28 -15.99 0.50
C PHE A 234 7.36 -14.91 0.68
N SER A 235 8.21 -15.05 1.68
CA SER A 235 9.36 -14.17 1.91
C SER A 235 10.31 -14.16 0.71
N MET A 236 10.51 -15.32 0.07
CA MET A 236 11.28 -15.41 -1.18
C MET A 236 10.60 -14.67 -2.34
N LEU A 237 9.29 -14.82 -2.53
CA LEU A 237 8.55 -14.06 -3.55
C LEU A 237 8.65 -12.56 -3.31
N TYR A 238 8.46 -12.13 -2.06
CA TYR A 238 8.60 -10.74 -1.63
C TYR A 238 9.98 -10.19 -2.01
N LEU A 239 11.04 -10.92 -1.68
CA LEU A 239 12.41 -10.54 -2.04
C LEU A 239 12.60 -10.42 -3.56
N VAL A 240 12.09 -11.38 -4.34
CA VAL A 240 12.16 -11.34 -5.81
C VAL A 240 11.45 -10.10 -6.37
N LEU A 241 10.26 -9.77 -5.86
CA LEU A 241 9.52 -8.59 -6.28
C LEU A 241 10.25 -7.28 -5.92
N PHE A 242 10.85 -7.21 -4.73
CA PHE A 242 11.65 -6.06 -4.31
C PHE A 242 12.92 -5.88 -5.16
N LEU A 243 13.62 -6.98 -5.46
CA LEU A 243 14.78 -6.96 -6.35
C LEU A 243 14.40 -6.53 -7.77
N GLU A 244 13.23 -6.95 -8.24
CA GLU A 244 12.71 -6.55 -9.55
C GLU A 244 12.34 -5.05 -9.58
N LEU A 245 11.67 -4.54 -8.55
CA LEU A 245 11.41 -3.11 -8.37
C LEU A 245 12.72 -2.31 -8.37
N TYR A 246 13.70 -2.74 -7.57
CA TYR A 246 15.03 -2.14 -7.53
C TYR A 246 15.69 -2.14 -8.91
N ARG A 247 15.67 -3.28 -9.62
CA ARG A 247 16.26 -3.40 -10.97
C ARG A 247 15.64 -2.39 -11.93
N VAL A 248 14.31 -2.28 -11.94
CA VAL A 248 13.57 -1.38 -12.82
C VAL A 248 13.92 0.08 -12.56
N ILE A 249 13.87 0.49 -11.29
CA ILE A 249 14.16 1.88 -10.88
C ILE A 249 15.62 2.21 -11.20
N ARG A 250 16.54 1.30 -10.90
CA ARG A 250 17.97 1.46 -11.21
C ARG A 250 18.19 1.66 -12.71
N ILE A 251 17.58 0.82 -13.55
CA ILE A 251 17.67 0.98 -15.02
C ILE A 251 17.10 2.33 -15.45
N ALA A 252 15.96 2.76 -14.91
CA ALA A 252 15.36 4.05 -15.24
C ALA A 252 16.26 5.25 -14.87
N ILE A 253 16.95 5.18 -13.72
CA ILE A 253 17.91 6.20 -13.29
C ILE A 253 19.13 6.23 -14.22
N PHE A 254 19.74 5.08 -14.53
CA PHE A 254 20.90 5.02 -15.41
C PHE A 254 20.59 5.40 -16.85
N THR A 255 19.36 5.14 -17.31
CA THR A 255 18.88 5.56 -18.63
C THR A 255 18.32 6.99 -18.63
N LYS A 256 18.44 7.72 -17.51
CA LYS A 256 18.03 9.13 -17.35
C LYS A 256 16.57 9.38 -17.75
N LYS A 257 15.67 8.44 -17.45
CA LYS A 257 14.23 8.63 -17.67
C LYS A 257 13.72 9.80 -16.81
N ASP A 258 12.79 10.59 -17.35
CA ASP A 258 12.25 11.75 -16.62
C ASP A 258 11.62 11.30 -15.30
N GLY A 259 11.91 12.06 -14.24
CA GLY A 259 11.46 11.80 -12.87
C GLY A 259 11.88 10.48 -12.24
N ALA A 260 12.77 9.70 -12.86
CA ALA A 260 13.29 8.46 -12.27
C ALA A 260 13.94 8.67 -10.90
N LEU A 261 14.57 9.83 -10.66
CA LEU A 261 15.13 10.18 -9.35
C LEU A 261 14.05 10.36 -8.27
N ILE A 262 12.91 10.98 -8.59
CA ILE A 262 11.81 11.15 -7.62
C ILE A 262 11.27 9.79 -7.21
N ILE A 263 11.06 8.92 -8.19
CA ILE A 263 10.60 7.54 -7.96
C ILE A 263 11.65 6.74 -7.18
N GLY A 264 12.93 6.92 -7.48
CA GLY A 264 14.03 6.31 -6.75
C GLY A 264 14.11 6.72 -5.29
N PHE A 265 14.00 8.03 -4.99
CA PHE A 265 13.97 8.52 -3.61
C PHE A 265 12.73 8.03 -2.85
N ALA A 266 11.57 8.02 -3.50
CA ALA A 266 10.35 7.48 -2.90
C ALA A 266 10.48 6.00 -2.54
N PHE A 267 11.07 5.21 -3.44
CA PHE A 267 11.31 3.78 -3.19
C PHE A 267 12.38 3.55 -2.13
N LEU A 268 13.45 4.34 -2.11
CA LEU A 268 14.46 4.28 -1.04
C LEU A 268 13.84 4.59 0.32
N PHE A 269 12.99 5.62 0.39
CA PHE A 269 12.25 5.98 1.60
C PHE A 269 11.37 4.82 2.07
N LEU A 270 10.58 4.22 1.17
CA LEU A 270 9.79 3.02 1.46
C LEU A 270 10.67 1.86 1.97
N ALA A 271 11.80 1.60 1.32
CA ALA A 271 12.71 0.52 1.68
C ALA A 271 13.33 0.71 3.07
N VAL A 272 13.71 1.94 3.44
CA VAL A 272 14.23 2.24 4.78
C VAL A 272 13.19 1.90 5.85
N PHE A 273 11.94 2.33 5.67
CA PHE A 273 10.87 2.02 6.61
C PHE A 273 10.52 0.52 6.65
N GLY A 274 10.57 -0.18 5.51
CA GLY A 274 10.39 -1.64 5.48
C GLY A 274 11.52 -2.41 6.19
N ILE A 275 12.77 -1.92 6.08
CA ILE A 275 13.91 -2.50 6.82
C ILE A 275 13.74 -2.25 8.32
N LEU A 276 13.35 -1.04 8.72
CA LEU A 276 13.08 -0.73 10.14
C LEU A 276 11.99 -1.64 10.71
N ASP A 277 10.92 -1.84 9.97
CA ASP A 277 9.82 -2.75 10.33
C ASP A 277 10.31 -4.20 10.51
N THR A 278 11.08 -4.72 9.53
CA THR A 278 11.66 -6.07 9.61
C THR A 278 12.60 -6.23 10.82
N LEU A 279 13.39 -5.21 11.15
CA LEU A 279 14.27 -5.23 12.31
C LEU A 279 13.50 -5.20 13.63
N MET A 280 12.35 -4.51 13.66
CA MET A 280 11.45 -4.49 14.82
C MET A 280 10.79 -5.85 15.03
N ASP A 281 10.28 -6.46 13.96
CA ASP A 281 9.67 -7.80 14.00
C ASP A 281 10.68 -8.87 14.42
N ALA A 282 11.94 -8.73 14.00
CA ALA A 282 13.04 -9.61 14.43
C ALA A 282 13.45 -9.39 15.90
N GLY A 283 12.89 -8.39 16.59
CA GLY A 283 13.25 -8.03 17.97
C GLY A 283 14.65 -7.44 18.13
N ILE A 284 15.28 -7.02 17.02
CA ILE A 284 16.63 -6.43 17.01
C ILE A 284 16.59 -4.99 17.50
N ILE A 285 15.55 -4.25 17.11
CA ILE A 285 15.31 -2.88 17.55
C ILE A 285 13.94 -2.78 18.24
N VAL A 286 13.85 -1.93 19.25
CA VAL A 286 12.59 -1.63 19.93
C VAL A 286 11.85 -0.54 19.17
N ALA A 287 10.52 -0.61 19.15
CA ALA A 287 9.68 0.42 18.58
C ALA A 287 10.09 1.82 19.07
N PHE A 288 10.30 2.74 18.13
CA PHE A 288 10.60 4.12 18.45
C PHE A 288 9.31 4.93 18.58
N ARG A 289 9.04 5.47 19.78
CA ARG A 289 7.81 6.21 20.12
C ARG A 289 6.54 5.36 19.88
N GLU A 290 5.50 5.95 19.31
CA GLU A 290 4.20 5.33 19.01
C GLU A 290 4.16 4.67 17.61
N MET A 291 5.30 4.52 16.92
CA MET A 291 5.36 3.92 15.59
C MET A 291 5.42 2.39 15.71
N GLU A 292 4.27 1.76 15.94
CA GLU A 292 4.16 0.30 15.99
C GLU A 292 4.29 -0.36 14.61
N ASN A 293 4.08 0.40 13.54
CA ASN A 293 4.09 -0.10 12.15
C ASN A 293 4.87 0.87 11.23
N PRO A 294 6.21 0.83 11.22
CA PRO A 294 7.04 1.69 10.38
C PRO A 294 6.72 1.59 8.88
N TYR A 295 6.46 0.40 8.34
CA TYR A 295 6.28 0.23 6.88
C TYR A 295 5.11 1.06 6.34
N ALA A 296 4.06 1.27 7.15
CA ALA A 296 2.92 2.08 6.77
C ALA A 296 3.30 3.55 6.49
N PHE A 297 4.22 4.11 7.27
CA PHE A 297 4.72 5.48 7.06
C PHE A 297 5.57 5.60 5.80
N GLY A 298 6.42 4.60 5.53
CA GLY A 298 7.15 4.49 4.27
C GLY A 298 6.20 4.46 3.06
N SER A 299 5.10 3.73 3.19
CA SER A 299 4.06 3.59 2.17
C SER A 299 3.33 4.91 1.92
N ILE A 300 2.95 5.66 2.96
CA ILE A 300 2.38 6.99 2.81
C ILE A 300 3.36 7.95 2.11
N GLY A 301 4.63 7.94 2.50
CA GLY A 301 5.67 8.74 1.84
C GLY A 301 5.79 8.41 0.35
N PHE A 302 5.76 7.12 0.00
CA PHE A 302 5.75 6.67 -1.39
C PHE A 302 4.50 7.14 -2.14
N ILE A 303 3.31 7.00 -1.54
CA ILE A 303 2.03 7.43 -2.14
C ILE A 303 2.07 8.92 -2.45
N ILE A 304 2.47 9.77 -1.49
CA ILE A 304 2.58 11.22 -1.67
C ILE A 304 3.56 11.54 -2.80
N ALA A 305 4.74 10.93 -2.79
CA ALA A 305 5.74 11.16 -3.83
C ALA A 305 5.23 10.76 -5.23
N MET A 306 4.47 9.67 -5.34
CA MET A 306 3.89 9.24 -6.61
C MET A 306 2.75 10.14 -7.07
N SER A 307 1.91 10.62 -6.16
CA SER A 307 0.88 11.61 -6.47
C SER A 307 1.50 12.92 -6.97
N VAL A 308 2.59 13.39 -6.34
CA VAL A 308 3.34 14.58 -6.80
C VAL A 308 3.96 14.33 -8.18
N TYR A 309 4.58 13.16 -8.39
CA TYR A 309 5.16 12.78 -9.68
C TYR A 309 4.10 12.80 -10.80
N LEU A 310 2.96 12.12 -10.60
CA LEU A 310 1.89 12.04 -11.60
C LEU A 310 1.28 13.42 -11.88
N SER A 311 1.07 14.23 -10.83
CA SER A 311 0.53 15.59 -10.99
C SER A 311 1.47 16.47 -11.81
N ARG A 312 2.78 16.38 -11.55
CA ARG A 312 3.81 17.08 -12.31
C ARG A 312 3.88 16.61 -13.77
N ASP A 313 3.75 15.30 -14.01
CA ASP A 313 3.78 14.72 -15.35
C ASP A 313 2.58 15.19 -16.20
N ILE A 314 1.38 15.21 -15.60
CA ILE A 314 0.17 15.76 -16.22
C ILE A 314 0.35 17.24 -16.55
N ALA A 315 0.85 18.04 -15.59
CA ALA A 315 1.06 19.48 -15.80
C ALA A 315 2.02 19.76 -16.97
N ARG A 316 3.13 18.99 -17.07
CA ARG A 316 4.09 19.11 -18.17
C ARG A 316 3.51 18.68 -19.51
N THR A 317 2.75 17.60 -19.53
CA THR A 317 2.07 17.12 -20.74
C THR A 317 1.08 18.18 -21.23
N ASN A 318 0.29 18.77 -20.33
CA ASN A 318 -0.64 19.85 -20.69
C ASN A 318 0.07 21.09 -21.21
N GLN A 319 1.20 21.50 -20.61
CA GLN A 319 2.01 22.62 -21.11
C GLN A 319 2.50 22.37 -22.53
N LYS A 320 3.02 21.17 -22.81
CA LYS A 320 3.47 20.79 -24.16
C LYS A 320 2.33 20.80 -25.18
N ILE A 321 1.15 20.31 -24.81
CA ILE A 321 -0.03 20.35 -25.68
C ILE A 321 -0.40 21.80 -26.01
N VAL A 322 -0.43 22.68 -25.00
CA VAL A 322 -0.73 24.11 -25.21
C VAL A 322 0.32 24.79 -26.10
N GLU A 323 1.60 24.48 -25.91
CA GLU A 323 2.68 24.98 -26.78
C GLU A 323 2.51 24.52 -28.23
N GLN A 324 2.21 23.24 -28.44
CA GLN A 324 1.96 22.67 -29.77
C GLN A 324 0.72 23.28 -30.45
N GLU A 325 -0.38 23.48 -29.71
CA GLU A 325 -1.57 24.14 -30.24
C GLU A 325 -1.30 25.61 -30.64
N MET A 326 -0.46 26.31 -29.89
CA MET A 326 -0.06 27.69 -30.22
C MET A 326 0.83 27.73 -31.46
N GLU A 327 1.80 26.83 -31.56
CA GLU A 327 2.67 26.72 -32.74
C GLU A 327 1.86 26.38 -34.00
N GLN A 328 0.90 25.45 -33.89
CA GLN A 328 0.02 25.11 -35.00
C GLN A 328 -0.82 26.32 -35.47
N LYS A 329 -1.40 27.09 -34.54
CA LYS A 329 -2.17 28.30 -34.88
C LYS A 329 -1.32 29.36 -35.55
N LEU A 330 -0.07 29.55 -35.09
CA LEU A 330 0.85 30.49 -35.73
C LEU A 330 1.18 30.07 -37.15
N LEU A 331 1.42 28.77 -37.37
CA LEU A 331 1.67 28.22 -38.69
C LEU A 331 0.45 28.36 -39.62
N GLU A 332 -0.76 28.13 -39.11
CA GLU A 332 -2.00 28.34 -39.86
C GLU A 332 -2.17 29.81 -40.27
N MET A 333 -1.95 30.76 -39.35
CA MET A 333 -2.03 32.19 -39.68
C MET A 333 -0.98 32.64 -40.71
N GLU A 334 0.23 32.09 -40.64
CA GLU A 334 1.29 32.40 -41.61
C GLU A 334 0.98 31.82 -42.99
N ASN A 335 0.48 30.58 -43.06
CA ASN A 335 0.03 29.97 -44.32
C ASN A 335 -1.14 30.76 -44.94
N ASP A 336 -2.09 31.21 -44.13
CA ASP A 336 -3.20 32.05 -44.58
C ASP A 336 -2.70 33.40 -45.11
N ARG A 337 -1.73 34.02 -44.42
CA ARG A 337 -1.08 35.25 -44.86
C ARG A 337 -0.37 35.07 -46.20
N GLN A 338 0.44 34.03 -46.34
CA GLN A 338 1.16 33.71 -47.58
C GLN A 338 0.19 33.41 -48.72
N SER A 339 -0.87 32.65 -48.46
CA SER A 339 -1.91 32.34 -49.45
C SER A 339 -2.62 33.60 -49.93
N LYS A 340 -2.90 34.54 -49.01
CA LYS A 340 -3.47 35.83 -49.36
C LYS A 340 -2.52 36.70 -50.18
N GLU A 341 -1.24 36.75 -49.80
CA GLU A 341 -0.21 37.48 -50.56
C GLU A 341 -0.02 36.92 -51.96
N LEU A 342 -0.05 35.59 -52.12
CA LEU A 342 -0.02 34.90 -53.41
C LEU A 342 -1.23 35.26 -54.27
N GLU A 343 -2.43 35.26 -53.69
CA GLU A 343 -3.65 35.63 -54.42
C GLU A 343 -3.66 37.12 -54.79
N ASP A 344 -3.25 38.02 -53.88
CA ASP A 344 -3.13 39.45 -54.15
C ASP A 344 -2.10 39.71 -55.27
N ALA A 345 -0.95 39.03 -55.26
CA ALA A 345 0.05 39.10 -56.33
C ALA A 345 -0.51 38.58 -57.67
N ARG A 346 -1.29 37.49 -57.64
CA ARG A 346 -1.97 36.95 -58.82
C ARG A 346 -2.97 37.94 -59.40
N GLN A 347 -3.80 38.56 -58.57
CA GLN A 347 -4.76 39.58 -58.99
C GLN A 347 -4.05 40.81 -59.58
N LEU A 348 -2.94 41.25 -58.97
CA LEU A 348 -2.12 42.32 -59.50
C LEU A 348 -1.56 41.98 -60.90
N GLN A 349 -1.00 40.79 -61.08
CA GLN A 349 -0.51 40.33 -62.40
C GLN A 349 -1.63 40.33 -63.45
N LEU A 350 -2.82 39.81 -63.10
CA LEU A 350 -3.97 39.82 -63.99
C LEU A 350 -4.42 41.25 -64.36
N SER A 351 -4.28 42.20 -63.43
CA SER A 351 -4.63 43.61 -63.66
C SER A 351 -3.67 44.33 -64.62
N MET A 352 -2.42 43.86 -64.74
CA MET A 352 -1.42 44.41 -65.66
C MET A 352 -1.59 43.91 -67.11
N LEU A 353 -2.44 42.89 -67.33
CA LEU A 353 -2.69 42.37 -68.66
C LEU A 353 -3.67 43.29 -69.43
N PRO A 354 -3.38 43.62 -70.70
CA PRO A 354 -4.25 44.48 -71.49
C PRO A 354 -5.60 43.82 -71.75
N LYS A 355 -6.69 44.49 -71.37
CA LYS A 355 -8.08 43.99 -71.51
C LYS A 355 -8.57 43.92 -72.95
N LYS A 356 -7.88 44.60 -73.89
CA LYS A 356 -8.18 44.59 -75.33
C LYS A 356 -6.87 44.42 -76.09
N LEU A 357 -6.89 43.56 -77.11
CA LEU A 357 -5.75 43.39 -78.00
C LEU A 357 -5.51 44.69 -78.78
N PRO A 358 -4.27 45.18 -78.87
CA PRO A 358 -3.95 46.35 -79.68
C PRO A 358 -4.24 46.06 -81.15
N GLN A 359 -4.97 46.95 -81.82
CA GLN A 359 -5.27 46.85 -83.24
C GLN A 359 -4.23 47.62 -84.05
N HIS A 360 -3.63 46.96 -85.05
CA HIS A 360 -2.68 47.58 -85.97
C HIS A 360 -3.18 47.42 -87.41
N PRO A 361 -3.10 48.46 -88.27
CA PRO A 361 -3.80 48.48 -89.57
C PRO A 361 -3.44 47.35 -90.54
N ASN A 362 -2.24 46.78 -90.43
CA ASN A 362 -1.70 45.83 -91.40
C ASN A 362 -1.32 44.46 -90.80
N LEU A 363 -1.68 44.18 -89.54
CA LEU A 363 -1.31 42.95 -88.84
C LEU A 363 -2.47 42.41 -87.99
N GLU A 364 -2.77 41.12 -88.14
CA GLU A 364 -3.73 40.40 -87.30
C GLU A 364 -2.97 39.72 -86.16
N ILE A 365 -3.28 40.10 -84.91
CA ILE A 365 -2.54 39.64 -83.73
C ILE A 365 -3.42 38.67 -82.92
N ALA A 366 -2.99 37.41 -82.82
CA ALA A 366 -3.56 36.41 -81.92
C ALA A 366 -2.62 36.15 -80.74
N VAL A 367 -3.16 36.09 -79.52
CA VAL A 367 -2.35 35.94 -78.30
C VAL A 367 -2.96 34.87 -77.40
N PHE A 368 -2.12 34.01 -76.83
CA PHE A 368 -2.51 33.01 -75.84
C PHE A 368 -1.85 33.34 -74.51
N MET A 369 -2.66 33.47 -73.45
CA MET A 369 -2.17 33.74 -72.09
C MET A 369 -2.26 32.47 -71.27
N LYS A 370 -1.14 32.06 -70.67
CA LYS A 370 -1.05 30.95 -69.73
C LYS A 370 -0.51 31.49 -68.41
N THR A 371 -1.30 31.40 -67.35
CA THR A 371 -0.87 31.80 -66.00
C THR A 371 0.22 30.83 -65.51
N ALA A 372 1.31 31.37 -64.97
CA ALA A 372 2.30 30.57 -64.27
C ALA A 372 1.66 29.91 -63.05
N THR A 373 1.99 28.64 -62.78
CA THR A 373 1.43 27.88 -61.65
C THR A 373 2.15 28.19 -60.33
N GLU A 374 3.32 28.84 -60.40
CA GLU A 374 4.14 29.30 -59.27
C GLU A 374 4.64 30.72 -59.55
N VAL A 375 4.78 31.51 -58.49
CA VAL A 375 5.34 32.88 -58.54
C VAL A 375 6.64 32.88 -57.72
N GLY A 376 7.78 32.84 -58.42
CA GLY A 376 9.11 32.67 -57.83
C GLY A 376 9.64 31.26 -58.14
N GLY A 377 10.76 31.20 -58.89
CA GLY A 377 11.30 29.96 -59.47
C GLY A 377 12.04 29.04 -58.50
#